data_AF-V4QD80-F1
#
_entry.id   AF-V4QD80-F1
#
_cell.length_a   1.000
_cell.length_b   1.000
_cell.length_c   1.000
_cell.angle_alpha   90.00
_cell.angle_beta   90.00
_cell.angle_gamma   90.00
#
_symmetry.space_group_name_H-M   'P 1'
#
loop_
_entity.id
_entity.type
_entity.pdbx_description
1 polymer ?
#
loop_
_entity_poly.entity_id
_entity_poly.type
_entity_poly.pdbx_seq_one_letter_code
_entity_poly.pdbx_strand_id
1 'polypeptide(L)'
;MVVHVPPGERAPQAILECWAARPQGYGLCVDFPQSRAVRRWTAERKASVRLKRLEARLQKQAPLFVDELLERELQERGDYFRGL
;
A
#
# COMPACT_ATOMS: atom_id res chain seq x y z
N MET A 1 19.70 7.40 2.37
CA MET A 1 20.82 6.92 3.21
C MET A 1 20.27 5.86 4.15
N VAL A 2 20.86 4.67 4.17
CA VAL A 2 20.46 3.57 5.08
C VAL A 2 21.62 3.35 6.04
N VAL A 3 21.38 3.47 7.34
CA VAL A 3 22.39 3.28 8.40
C VAL A 3 21.91 2.15 9.30
N HIS A 4 22.74 1.13 9.47
CA HIS A 4 22.46 0.01 10.38
C HIS A 4 23.04 0.33 11.76
N VAL A 5 22.22 0.19 12.81
CA VAL A 5 22.61 0.43 14.21
C VAL A 5 22.18 -0.78 15.05
N PRO A 6 22.99 -1.20 16.04
CA PRO A 6 22.58 -2.24 16.98
C PRO A 6 21.31 -1.86 17.76
N PRO A 7 20.47 -2.84 18.14
CA PRO A 7 19.30 -2.58 18.98
C PRO A 7 19.69 -1.93 20.31
N GLY A 8 18.98 -0.87 20.70
CA GLY A 8 19.20 -0.16 21.96
C GLY A 8 20.15 1.03 21.87
N GLU A 9 20.80 1.25 20.74
CA GLU A 9 21.62 2.44 20.51
C GLU A 9 20.77 3.66 20.11
N ARG A 10 21.31 4.86 20.39
CA ARG A 10 20.68 6.12 19.97
C ARG A 10 20.69 6.24 18.44
N ALA A 11 19.74 7.02 17.91
CA ALA A 11 19.68 7.33 16.48
C ALA A 11 21.01 7.94 16.00
N PRO A 12 21.56 7.50 14.86
CA PRO A 12 22.79 8.02 14.30
C PRO A 12 22.77 9.54 14.16
N GLN A 13 23.88 10.20 14.52
CA GLN A 13 23.99 11.66 14.53
C GLN A 13 23.67 12.29 13.16
N ALA A 14 24.10 11.66 12.07
CA ALA A 14 23.81 12.11 10.71
C ALA A 14 22.30 12.15 10.39
N ILE A 15 21.49 11.27 10.99
CA ILE A 15 20.02 11.28 10.85
C ILE A 15 19.41 12.44 11.64
N LEU A 16 19.93 12.69 12.85
CA LEU A 16 19.49 13.80 13.70
C LEU A 16 19.79 15.16 13.05
N GLU A 17 20.97 15.31 12.44
CA GLU A 17 21.36 16.50 11.69
C GLU A 17 20.48 16.70 10.45
N CYS A 18 20.21 15.62 9.70
CA CYS A 18 19.28 15.66 8.57
C CYS A 18 17.86 16.05 8.99
N TRP A 19 17.41 15.63 10.18
CA TRP A 19 16.10 15.98 10.72
C TRP A 19 16.07 17.44 11.19
N ALA A 20 17.10 17.91 11.90
CA ALA A 20 17.20 19.29 12.38
C ALA A 20 17.24 20.33 11.23
N ALA A 21 17.76 19.94 10.06
CA ALA A 21 17.77 20.78 8.87
C ALA A 21 16.41 20.87 8.13
N ARG A 22 15.40 20.07 8.51
CA ARG A 22 14.07 20.07 7.86
C ARG A 22 13.17 21.16 8.45
N PRO A 23 12.20 21.67 7.68
CA PRO A 23 11.16 22.56 8.21
C PRO A 23 10.40 21.92 9.37
N GLN A 24 9.75 22.73 10.19
CA GLN A 24 8.92 22.24 11.28
C GLN A 24 7.78 21.34 10.74
N GLY A 25 7.46 20.27 11.45
CA GLY A 25 6.37 19.34 11.11
C GLY A 25 6.79 17.99 10.50
N TYR A 26 8.09 17.76 10.27
CA TYR A 26 8.58 16.45 9.81
C TYR A 26 8.84 15.51 10.99
N GLY A 27 8.24 14.32 10.98
CA GLY A 27 8.49 13.26 11.95
C GLY A 27 9.61 12.31 11.52
N LEU A 28 10.35 11.75 12.49
CA LEU A 28 11.28 10.65 12.24
C LEU A 28 10.54 9.31 12.42
N CYS A 29 10.28 8.61 11.32
CA CYS A 29 9.75 7.24 11.38
C CYS A 29 10.91 6.24 11.45
N VAL A 30 10.99 5.52 12.57
CA VAL A 30 11.83 4.32 12.68
C VAL A 30 11.00 3.17 12.14
N ASP A 31 11.25 2.78 10.88
CA ASP A 31 10.69 1.56 10.33
C ASP A 31 11.64 0.40 10.66
N PHE A 32 11.10 -0.67 11.23
CA PHE A 32 11.82 -1.93 11.43
C PHE A 32 11.46 -2.81 10.24
N PRO A 33 12.20 -2.76 9.12
CA PRO A 33 11.89 -3.60 7.99
C PRO A 33 11.88 -5.04 8.46
N GLN A 34 10.75 -5.73 8.26
CA GLN A 34 10.69 -7.16 8.53
C GLN A 34 11.84 -7.83 7.76
N SER A 35 12.55 -8.75 8.42
CA SER A 35 13.67 -9.50 7.80
C SER A 35 13.25 -10.28 6.55
N ARG A 36 11.94 -10.45 6.34
CA ARG A 36 11.36 -11.12 5.18
C ARG A 36 11.28 -10.17 3.99
N ALA A 37 11.82 -10.60 2.86
CA ALA A 37 11.66 -9.92 1.59
C ALA A 37 10.18 -9.64 1.28
N VAL A 38 9.87 -8.40 0.90
CA VAL A 38 8.51 -7.98 0.54
C VAL A 38 8.04 -8.83 -0.63
N ARG A 39 7.03 -9.68 -0.38
CA ARG A 39 6.44 -10.52 -1.41
C ARG A 39 5.55 -9.67 -2.31
N ARG A 40 6.11 -9.19 -3.42
CA ARG A 40 5.38 -8.40 -4.41
C ARG A 40 4.33 -9.29 -5.08
N TRP A 41 3.09 -8.82 -5.13
CA TRP A 41 2.06 -9.49 -5.92
C TRP A 41 2.32 -9.31 -7.41
N THR A 42 2.09 -10.39 -8.17
CA THR A 42 2.00 -10.32 -9.63
C THR A 42 0.83 -9.43 -10.04
N ALA A 43 0.83 -8.95 -11.28
CA ALA A 43 -0.19 -8.04 -11.77
C ALA A 43 -1.58 -8.69 -11.75
N GLU A 44 -1.68 -9.95 -12.12
CA GLU A 44 -2.90 -10.77 -12.11
C GLU A 44 -3.43 -10.94 -10.69
N ARG A 45 -2.53 -11.16 -9.72
CA ARG A 45 -2.93 -11.30 -8.32
C ARG A 45 -3.44 -9.99 -7.74
N LYS A 46 -2.86 -8.85 -8.14
CA LYS A 46 -3.39 -7.52 -7.78
C LYS A 46 -4.77 -7.30 -8.39
N ALA A 47 -4.94 -7.62 -9.67
CA ALA A 47 -6.21 -7.53 -10.39
C ALA A 47 -7.31 -8.36 -9.71
N SER A 48 -7.04 -9.64 -9.42
CA SER A 48 -7.98 -10.53 -8.73
C SER A 48 -8.41 -9.98 -7.36
N VAL A 49 -7.48 -9.42 -6.59
CA VAL A 49 -7.82 -8.82 -5.30
C VAL A 49 -8.64 -7.53 -5.45
N ARG A 50 -8.37 -6.72 -6.48
CA ARG A 50 -9.19 -5.52 -6.77
C ARG A 50 -10.63 -5.91 -7.11
N LEU A 51 -10.82 -6.95 -7.92
CA LEU A 51 -12.14 -7.50 -8.26
C LEU A 51 -12.90 -7.96 -7.01
N LYS A 52 -12.28 -8.82 -6.18
CA LYS A 52 -12.91 -9.29 -4.93
C LYS A 52 -13.28 -8.17 -3.98
N ARG A 53 -12.45 -7.11 -3.90
CA ARG A 53 -12.76 -5.94 -3.07
C ARG A 53 -13.90 -5.11 -3.63
N LEU A 54 -13.99 -4.98 -4.95
CA LEU A 54 -15.11 -4.29 -5.61
C LEU A 54 -16.41 -5.04 -5.33
N GLU A 55 -16.44 -6.34 -5.59
CA GLU A 55 -17.59 -7.22 -5.35
C GLU A 55 -18.04 -7.15 -3.88
N ALA A 56 -17.12 -7.29 -2.92
CA ALA A 56 -17.45 -7.18 -1.49
C ALA A 56 -18.00 -5.80 -1.10
N ARG A 57 -17.52 -4.73 -1.74
CA ARG A 57 -18.03 -3.37 -1.50
C ARG A 57 -19.44 -3.20 -2.07
N LEU A 58 -19.68 -3.72 -3.27
CA LEU A 58 -21.00 -3.71 -3.91
C LEU A 58 -22.01 -4.54 -3.11
N GLN A 59 -21.62 -5.74 -2.67
CA GLN A 59 -22.46 -6.59 -1.81
C GLN A 59 -22.90 -5.86 -0.54
N LYS A 60 -22.02 -5.03 0.03
CA LYS A 60 -22.34 -4.25 1.23
C LYS A 60 -23.22 -3.03 0.96
N GLN A 61 -23.06 -2.37 -0.19
CA GLN A 61 -23.73 -1.11 -0.50
C GLN A 61 -25.05 -1.30 -1.25
N ALA A 62 -25.10 -2.24 -2.20
CA ALA A 62 -26.21 -2.47 -3.11
C ALA A 62 -26.33 -3.97 -3.44
N PRO A 63 -26.72 -4.82 -2.46
CA PRO A 63 -26.73 -6.28 -2.61
C PRO A 63 -27.64 -6.80 -3.73
N LEU A 64 -28.67 -6.04 -4.11
CA LEU A 64 -29.61 -6.43 -5.16
C LEU A 64 -29.09 -6.15 -6.58
N PHE A 65 -28.08 -5.30 -6.73
CA PHE A 65 -27.57 -4.84 -8.02
C PHE A 65 -26.07 -5.15 -8.21
N VAL A 66 -25.56 -6.15 -7.49
CA VAL A 66 -24.12 -6.43 -7.45
C VAL A 66 -23.60 -6.79 -8.84
N ASP A 67 -24.27 -7.69 -9.54
CA ASP A 67 -23.85 -8.17 -10.86
C ASP A 67 -23.88 -7.03 -11.89
N GLU A 68 -24.97 -6.28 -11.95
CA GLU A 68 -25.14 -5.15 -12.87
C GLU A 68 -24.09 -4.05 -12.65
N LEU A 69 -23.83 -3.69 -11.39
CA LEU A 69 -22.82 -2.68 -11.04
C LEU A 69 -21.40 -3.17 -11.27
N LEU A 70 -21.14 -4.46 -11.06
CA LEU A 70 -19.85 -5.06 -11.33
C LEU A 70 -19.55 -5.04 -12.84
N GLU A 71 -20.50 -5.49 -13.67
CA GLU A 71 -20.36 -5.48 -15.13
C GLU A 71 -20.13 -4.07 -15.66
N ARG A 72 -20.91 -3.09 -15.17
CA ARG A 72 -20.76 -1.69 -15.56
C ARG A 72 -19.39 -1.13 -15.21
N GLU A 73 -18.89 -1.34 -13.99
CA GLU A 73 -17.58 -0.85 -13.57
C GLU A 73 -16.45 -1.53 -14.37
N LEU A 74 -16.62 -2.80 -14.75
CA LEU A 74 -15.68 -3.52 -15.62
C LEU A 74 -15.67 -3.00 -17.05
N GLN A 75 -16.80 -2.53 -17.56
CA GLN A 75 -16.87 -1.87 -18.87
C GLN A 75 -16.25 -0.48 -18.83
N GLU A 76 -16.57 0.33 -17.82
CA GLU A 76 -16.07 1.71 -17.69
C GLU A 76 -14.57 1.76 -17.37
N ARG A 77 -14.06 0.80 -16.59
CA ARG A 77 -12.69 0.83 -16.04
C ARG A 77 -11.96 -0.51 -16.15
N GLY A 78 -12.22 -1.27 -17.20
CA GLY A 78 -11.65 -2.62 -17.41
C GLY A 78 -10.13 -2.68 -17.27
N ASP A 79 -9.41 -1.64 -17.71
CA ASP A 79 -7.95 -1.59 -17.65
C ASP A 79 -7.38 -1.55 -16.23
N TYR A 80 -8.17 -1.11 -15.25
CA TYR A 80 -7.76 -1.12 -13.85
C TYR A 80 -7.84 -2.53 -13.22
N PHE A 81 -8.70 -3.38 -13.76
CA PHE A 81 -8.98 -4.73 -13.27
C PHE A 81 -8.36 -5.84 -14.13
N ARG A 82 -7.97 -5.55 -15.37
CA ARG A 82 -7.08 -6.40 -16.17
C ARG A 82 -5.66 -6.18 -15.61
N GLY A 83 -5.11 -7.20 -14.95
CA GLY A 83 -3.71 -7.16 -14.54
C GLY A 83 -2.86 -6.89 -15.78
N LEU A 84 -2.02 -5.84 -15.74
CA LEU A 84 -1.06 -5.50 -16.80
C LEU A 84 -0.23 -6.71 -17.21
#